data_AF-A0A6I9YIW6-F1
#
_entry.id   AF-A0A6I9YIW6-F1
#
_cell.length_a   1.000
_cell.length_b   1.000
_cell.length_c   1.000
_cell.angle_alpha   90.00
_cell.angle_beta   90.00
_cell.angle_gamma   90.00
#
_symmetry.space_group_name_H-M   'P 1'
#
loop_
_entity.id
_entity.type
_entity.pdbx_description
1 polymer ?
#
loop_
_entity_poly.entity_id
_entity_poly.type
_entity_poly.pdbx_seq_one_letter_code
_entity_poly.pdbx_strand_id
1 'polypeptide(L)'
;MTIFMQEIHYHLGCRTGEAKMTKGFNLAARFIIHTVGPKYKSRYRTAAESSLYSCYRNILQFAKEQAMSSVGFCVINTVKRGYPLVDATHIALRTIRRFLEIHGESLEKVVFAVSDLEEPTYQKMLPLYFPRSLAEERESLPLLPEDIGNAEGEPVVPERQIRICKKPGAPEDNSDEEELEADFSFIGSHAFARMEGDVDKQRRLTLQGQLSEAALQKQHQRNYNRWLCRARAEDLSDIASLKALYQTGVDNCGRTVMAVVGRNIPVTLIDMEKALLYFIHVMDHIVAKEYIIVYFHTLTNVYNHLDSDFLKKLSDIVDVRYKRNLKALYFVHPTFRSKVSTWFFTTFTVSGLKDKVHHVEGLQQLFAAIPPEQIDFPPFVLEYDIRENGYYSYPSSPDL
;
A
#
# COMPACT_ATOMS: atom_id res chain seq x y z
N MET A 1 18.01 7.75 -21.82
CA MET A 1 17.63 8.69 -20.74
C MET A 1 16.11 8.76 -20.53
N THR A 2 15.31 8.92 -21.60
CA THR A 2 13.84 9.08 -21.52
C THR A 2 13.12 7.95 -20.76
N ILE A 3 13.42 6.68 -21.07
CA ILE A 3 12.80 5.51 -20.42
C ILE A 3 13.09 5.47 -18.90
N PHE A 4 14.33 5.79 -18.51
CA PHE A 4 14.76 5.85 -17.10
C PHE A 4 14.03 6.95 -16.32
N MET A 5 13.87 8.14 -16.91
CA MET A 5 13.04 9.22 -16.33
C MET A 5 11.58 8.77 -16.16
N GLN A 6 11.03 8.05 -17.14
CA GLN A 6 9.64 7.62 -17.16
C GLN A 6 9.34 6.55 -16.09
N GLU A 7 10.21 5.55 -15.91
CA GLU A 7 10.08 4.53 -14.85
C GLU A 7 10.23 5.12 -13.44
N ILE A 8 11.13 6.11 -13.27
CA ILE A 8 11.28 6.86 -12.01
C ILE A 8 10.03 7.71 -11.70
N HIS A 9 9.52 8.44 -12.69
CA HIS A 9 8.40 9.37 -12.49
C HIS A 9 7.09 8.65 -12.14
N TYR A 10 6.87 7.43 -12.66
CA TYR A 10 5.67 6.64 -12.38
C TYR A 10 5.74 5.80 -11.07
N HIS A 11 6.93 5.41 -10.59
CA HIS A 11 7.05 4.40 -9.52
C HIS A 11 7.94 4.76 -8.30
N LEU A 12 8.77 5.81 -8.37
CA LEU A 12 9.78 6.10 -7.34
C LEU A 12 9.51 7.33 -6.46
N GLY A 13 8.32 7.37 -5.85
CA GLY A 13 8.22 7.92 -4.49
C GLY A 13 9.04 7.04 -3.54
N CYS A 14 10.16 7.53 -2.99
CA CYS A 14 11.04 6.79 -2.08
C CYS A 14 11.23 7.59 -0.78
N ARG A 15 10.95 6.96 0.37
CA ARG A 15 11.07 7.61 1.68
C ARG A 15 12.53 7.65 2.14
N THR A 16 12.82 8.53 3.09
CA THR A 16 14.15 8.59 3.72
C THR A 16 14.46 7.26 4.41
N GLY A 17 15.65 6.70 4.17
CA GLY A 17 16.05 5.36 4.66
C GLY A 17 15.54 4.17 3.83
N GLU A 18 14.56 4.38 2.93
CA GLU A 18 14.06 3.33 2.04
C GLU A 18 15.00 3.14 0.84
N ALA A 19 14.96 1.97 0.20
CA ALA A 19 15.61 1.72 -1.08
C ALA A 19 14.62 1.09 -2.07
N LYS A 20 14.82 1.35 -3.37
CA LYS A 20 14.04 0.80 -4.49
C LYS A 20 14.97 0.45 -5.64
N MET A 21 14.73 -0.68 -6.30
CA MET A 21 15.56 -1.16 -7.41
C MET A 21 14.90 -0.91 -8.76
N THR A 22 15.67 -0.46 -9.75
CA THR A 22 15.31 -0.43 -11.18
C THR A 22 16.36 -1.16 -12.00
N LYS A 23 16.08 -1.40 -13.29
CA LYS A 23 17.11 -1.84 -14.25
C LYS A 23 18.17 -0.73 -14.44
N GLY A 24 19.38 -1.12 -14.83
CA GLY A 24 20.49 -0.19 -15.12
C GLY A 24 20.47 0.43 -16.53
N PHE A 25 19.62 -0.08 -17.42
CA PHE A 25 19.45 0.38 -18.81
C PHE A 25 20.76 0.42 -19.60
N ASN A 26 21.35 1.61 -19.77
CA ASN A 26 22.55 1.86 -20.58
C ASN A 26 23.82 2.00 -19.72
N LEU A 27 23.75 1.66 -18.42
CA LEU A 27 24.92 1.51 -17.57
C LEU A 27 25.47 0.08 -17.69
N ALA A 28 26.77 -0.09 -17.43
CA ALA A 28 27.38 -1.41 -17.30
C ALA A 28 26.83 -2.22 -16.11
N ALA A 29 26.27 -1.53 -15.09
CA ALA A 29 25.60 -2.17 -13.97
C ALA A 29 24.23 -2.71 -14.38
N ARG A 30 23.92 -3.96 -14.01
CA ARG A 30 22.64 -4.64 -14.32
C ARG A 30 21.42 -3.93 -13.69
N PHE A 31 21.60 -3.43 -12.47
CA PHE A 31 20.57 -2.79 -11.66
C PHE A 31 21.07 -1.48 -11.06
N ILE A 32 20.14 -0.59 -10.73
CA ILE A 32 20.38 0.61 -9.92
C ILE A 32 19.50 0.50 -8.69
N ILE A 33 20.09 0.61 -7.50
CA ILE A 33 19.36 0.67 -6.24
C ILE A 33 19.33 2.13 -5.80
N HIS A 34 18.17 2.75 -5.92
CA HIS A 34 17.89 4.13 -5.51
C HIS A 34 17.59 4.15 -4.02
N THR A 35 18.22 5.05 -3.26
CA THR A 35 17.89 5.28 -1.85
C THR A 35 17.92 6.77 -1.53
N VAL A 36 17.23 7.18 -0.46
CA VAL A 36 17.16 8.58 -0.04
C VAL A 36 17.82 8.74 1.33
N GLY A 37 19.07 9.19 1.33
CA GLY A 37 19.78 9.57 2.56
C GLY A 37 19.09 10.72 3.30
N PRO A 38 19.22 10.80 4.64
CA PRO A 38 18.55 11.81 5.45
C PRO A 38 19.06 13.24 5.18
N LYS A 39 18.21 14.25 5.45
CA LYS A 39 18.65 15.64 5.60
C LYS A 39 19.15 15.82 7.03
N TYR A 40 20.44 16.04 7.22
CA TYR A 40 21.03 16.16 8.55
C TYR A 40 20.63 17.48 9.22
N LYS A 41 20.31 17.39 10.51
CA LYS A 41 20.12 18.52 11.42
C LYS A 41 20.56 18.02 12.80
N SER A 42 21.40 18.77 13.51
CA SER A 42 21.98 18.33 14.80
C SER A 42 20.91 17.91 15.82
N ARG A 43 19.77 18.62 15.86
CA ARG A 43 18.60 18.28 16.71
C ARG A 43 17.91 16.94 16.41
N TYR A 44 18.26 16.30 15.29
CA TYR A 44 17.71 15.01 14.85
C TYR A 44 18.84 14.02 14.51
N ARG A 45 20.03 14.17 15.14
CA ARG A 45 21.21 13.32 14.89
C ARG A 45 20.84 11.83 14.87
N THR A 46 20.22 11.33 15.93
CA THR A 46 19.78 9.94 16.10
C THR A 46 18.86 9.43 14.97
N ALA A 47 17.94 10.27 14.50
CA ALA A 47 17.03 9.92 13.41
C ALA A 47 17.76 9.91 12.06
N ALA A 48 18.76 10.77 11.87
CA ALA A 48 19.62 10.77 10.69
C ALA A 48 20.57 9.57 10.69
N GLU A 49 21.16 9.19 11.82
CA GLU A 49 22.00 7.99 11.97
C GLU A 49 21.22 6.71 11.62
N SER A 50 20.05 6.49 12.24
CA SER A 50 19.16 5.35 11.94
C SER A 50 18.66 5.35 10.49
N SER A 51 18.37 6.52 9.90
CA SER A 51 17.98 6.63 8.49
C SER A 51 19.12 6.28 7.53
N LEU A 52 20.35 6.74 7.81
CA LEU A 52 21.51 6.46 6.96
C LEU A 52 21.92 4.98 7.05
N TYR A 53 21.89 4.41 8.24
CA TYR A 53 22.01 2.96 8.45
C TYR A 53 20.99 2.18 7.61
N SER A 54 19.72 2.59 7.64
CA SER A 54 18.64 1.96 6.86
C SER A 54 18.91 2.00 5.35
N CYS A 55 19.49 3.08 4.82
CA CYS A 55 19.91 3.15 3.41
C CYS A 55 20.89 2.02 3.04
N TYR A 56 21.99 1.89 3.78
CA TYR A 56 23.01 0.87 3.52
C TYR A 56 22.44 -0.55 3.74
N ARG A 57 21.72 -0.78 4.84
CA ARG A 57 21.09 -2.06 5.16
C ARG A 57 20.14 -2.53 4.06
N ASN A 58 19.28 -1.64 3.57
CA ASN A 58 18.29 -1.99 2.54
C ASN A 58 18.94 -2.27 1.18
N ILE A 59 20.01 -1.55 0.81
CA ILE A 59 20.79 -1.86 -0.41
C ILE A 59 21.41 -3.26 -0.32
N LEU A 60 22.07 -3.59 0.80
CA LEU A 60 22.70 -4.88 1.02
C LEU A 60 21.68 -6.03 1.03
N GLN A 61 20.50 -5.78 1.61
CA GLN A 61 19.40 -6.75 1.59
C GLN A 61 18.88 -7.00 0.16
N PHE A 62 18.70 -5.97 -0.68
CA PHE A 62 18.39 -6.18 -2.11
C PHE A 62 19.47 -6.98 -2.84
N ALA A 63 20.74 -6.72 -2.57
CA ALA A 63 21.85 -7.44 -3.21
C ALA A 63 21.81 -8.94 -2.90
N LYS A 64 21.55 -9.29 -1.63
CA LYS A 64 21.37 -10.68 -1.18
C LYS A 64 20.11 -11.33 -1.77
N GLU A 65 18.96 -10.64 -1.71
CA GLU A 65 17.67 -11.17 -2.21
C GLU A 65 17.66 -11.39 -3.72
N GLN A 66 18.48 -10.65 -4.48
CA GLN A 66 18.65 -10.80 -5.93
C GLN A 66 19.89 -11.62 -6.32
N ALA A 67 20.60 -12.23 -5.36
CA ALA A 67 21.83 -12.99 -5.56
C ALA A 67 22.87 -12.25 -6.46
N MET A 68 23.10 -10.96 -6.16
CA MET A 68 24.10 -10.16 -6.86
C MET A 68 25.51 -10.52 -6.38
N SER A 69 26.45 -10.76 -7.29
CA SER A 69 27.84 -11.05 -6.91
C SER A 69 28.63 -9.81 -6.46
N SER A 70 28.22 -8.60 -6.88
CA SER A 70 28.93 -7.36 -6.52
C SER A 70 28.03 -6.14 -6.44
N VAL A 71 28.41 -5.19 -5.58
CA VAL A 71 27.67 -3.95 -5.31
C VAL A 71 28.64 -2.77 -5.25
N GLY A 72 28.32 -1.68 -5.95
CA GLY A 72 29.00 -0.40 -5.82
C GLY A 72 28.18 0.59 -5.00
N PHE A 73 28.75 1.10 -3.90
CA PHE A 73 28.17 2.17 -3.10
C PHE A 73 28.78 3.52 -3.48
N CYS A 74 27.93 4.50 -3.80
CA CYS A 74 28.33 5.90 -3.77
C CYS A 74 28.24 6.46 -2.34
N VAL A 75 28.81 7.64 -2.11
CA VAL A 75 28.65 8.41 -0.87
C VAL A 75 27.19 8.91 -0.77
N ILE A 76 26.34 8.15 -0.07
CA ILE A 76 24.89 8.43 0.06
C ILE A 76 24.62 9.79 0.74
N ASN A 77 25.51 10.19 1.64
CA ASN A 77 25.51 11.48 2.34
C ASN A 77 26.04 12.63 1.46
N THR A 78 25.29 13.01 0.43
CA THR A 78 25.64 14.18 -0.41
C THR A 78 25.85 15.45 0.43
N VAL A 79 26.88 16.26 0.12
CA VAL A 79 27.18 17.57 0.76
C VAL A 79 25.92 18.45 0.91
N LYS A 80 25.05 18.43 -0.10
CA LYS A 80 23.77 19.18 -0.15
C LYS A 80 22.76 18.81 0.96
N ARG A 81 22.96 17.70 1.67
CA ARG A 81 22.16 17.24 2.82
C ARG A 81 22.82 17.50 4.18
N GLY A 82 24.05 18.04 4.20
CA GLY A 82 24.71 18.56 5.41
C GLY A 82 25.13 17.54 6.46
N TYR A 83 25.23 16.26 6.10
CA TYR A 83 25.67 15.21 7.03
C TYR A 83 27.20 15.29 7.24
N PRO A 84 27.71 15.28 8.48
CA PRO A 84 29.16 15.25 8.73
C PRO A 84 29.80 14.01 8.10
N LEU A 85 30.84 14.22 7.29
CA LEU A 85 31.44 13.14 6.48
C LEU A 85 31.95 11.97 7.34
N VAL A 86 32.69 12.27 8.41
CA VAL A 86 33.26 11.26 9.31
C VAL A 86 32.16 10.42 9.99
N ASP A 87 31.12 11.05 10.54
CA ASP A 87 29.97 10.36 11.14
C ASP A 87 29.29 9.42 10.13
N ALA A 88 29.11 9.89 8.88
CA ALA A 88 28.50 9.09 7.82
C ALA A 88 29.38 7.92 7.38
N THR A 89 30.70 8.12 7.27
CA THR A 89 31.66 7.07 6.90
C THR A 89 31.74 5.99 7.98
N HIS A 90 31.70 6.33 9.27
CA HIS A 90 31.56 5.34 10.36
C HIS A 90 30.33 4.43 10.16
N ILE A 91 29.16 5.01 9.89
CA ILE A 91 27.92 4.25 9.65
C ILE A 91 28.03 3.38 8.41
N ALA A 92 28.55 3.91 7.30
CA ALA A 92 28.72 3.17 6.06
C ALA A 92 29.61 1.94 6.23
N LEU A 93 30.82 2.14 6.75
CA LEU A 93 31.82 1.08 6.93
C LEU A 93 31.36 0.05 7.96
N ARG A 94 30.79 0.49 9.10
CA ARG A 94 30.22 -0.41 10.12
C ARG A 94 29.12 -1.30 9.56
N THR A 95 28.14 -0.72 8.86
CA THR A 95 26.97 -1.46 8.36
C THR A 95 27.40 -2.54 7.37
N ILE A 96 28.31 -2.18 6.45
CA ILE A 96 28.84 -3.12 5.44
C ILE A 96 29.72 -4.18 6.12
N ARG A 97 30.56 -3.81 7.10
CA ARG A 97 31.38 -4.76 7.86
C ARG A 97 30.52 -5.82 8.55
N ARG A 98 29.52 -5.41 9.34
CA ARG A 98 28.61 -6.33 10.04
C ARG A 98 27.82 -7.22 9.07
N PHE A 99 27.34 -6.66 7.97
CA PHE A 99 26.65 -7.45 6.94
C PHE A 99 27.57 -8.51 6.32
N LEU A 100 28.83 -8.17 6.02
CA LEU A 100 29.80 -9.10 5.45
C LEU A 100 30.24 -10.19 6.44
N GLU A 101 30.26 -9.91 7.75
CA GLU A 101 30.51 -10.93 8.79
C GLU A 101 29.44 -12.04 8.81
N ILE A 102 28.18 -11.72 8.49
CA ILE A 102 27.06 -12.67 8.56
C ILE A 102 26.69 -13.22 7.17
N HIS A 103 26.90 -12.45 6.10
CA HIS A 103 26.41 -12.75 4.74
C HIS A 103 27.49 -12.62 3.65
N GLY A 104 28.77 -12.52 4.02
CA GLY A 104 29.89 -12.35 3.08
C GLY A 104 29.97 -13.40 1.98
N GLU A 105 29.60 -14.66 2.25
CA GLU A 105 29.57 -15.74 1.25
C GLU A 105 28.66 -15.45 0.05
N SER A 106 27.68 -14.54 0.20
CA SER A 106 26.75 -14.16 -0.88
C SER A 106 27.25 -13.03 -1.78
N LEU A 107 28.39 -12.40 -1.46
CA LEU A 107 28.93 -11.23 -2.15
C LEU A 107 30.42 -11.39 -2.42
N GLU A 108 30.83 -11.44 -3.68
CA GLU A 108 32.25 -11.49 -4.07
C GLU A 108 32.96 -10.15 -3.80
N LYS A 109 32.30 -9.01 -4.09
CA LYS A 109 32.93 -7.68 -4.02
C LYS A 109 31.95 -6.58 -3.62
N VAL A 110 32.36 -5.75 -2.65
CA VAL A 110 31.74 -4.46 -2.33
C VAL A 110 32.73 -3.36 -2.69
N VAL A 111 32.29 -2.37 -3.47
CA VAL A 111 33.13 -1.25 -3.95
C VAL A 111 32.62 0.06 -3.37
N PHE A 112 33.51 0.84 -2.77
CA PHE A 112 33.24 2.21 -2.33
C PHE A 112 33.66 3.19 -3.43
N ALA A 113 32.68 3.74 -4.15
CA ALA A 113 32.87 4.79 -5.15
C ALA A 113 32.85 6.16 -4.45
N VAL A 114 34.05 6.66 -4.17
CA VAL A 114 34.33 7.96 -3.54
C VAL A 114 34.91 8.94 -4.56
N SER A 115 34.81 10.24 -4.30
CA SER A 115 35.58 11.26 -5.02
C SER A 115 36.80 11.72 -4.21
N ASP A 116 37.67 12.53 -4.82
CA ASP A 116 38.85 13.15 -4.19
C ASP A 116 38.53 13.86 -2.85
N LEU A 117 37.28 14.31 -2.66
CA LEU A 117 36.81 14.93 -1.41
C LEU A 117 36.66 13.93 -0.26
N GLU A 118 36.15 12.72 -0.54
CA GLU A 118 35.85 11.73 0.50
C GLU A 118 36.95 10.67 0.65
N GLU A 119 37.75 10.43 -0.40
CA GLU A 119 38.81 9.43 -0.42
C GLU A 119 39.74 9.49 0.81
N PRO A 120 40.30 10.65 1.23
CA PRO A 120 41.20 10.70 2.38
C PRO A 120 40.54 10.24 3.69
N THR A 121 39.22 10.46 3.82
CA THR A 121 38.45 10.03 4.99
C THR A 121 38.21 8.51 4.94
N TYR A 122 37.84 7.97 3.78
CA TYR A 122 37.68 6.52 3.61
C TYR A 122 39.00 5.77 3.78
N GLN A 123 40.11 6.24 3.19
CA GLN A 123 41.43 5.63 3.37
C GLN A 123 41.85 5.57 4.84
N LYS A 124 41.63 6.64 5.61
CA LYS A 124 41.94 6.69 7.06
C LYS A 124 41.05 5.76 7.89
N MET A 125 39.79 5.56 7.50
CA MET A 125 38.80 4.86 8.32
C MET A 125 38.60 3.39 7.95
N LEU A 126 38.98 2.96 6.74
CA LEU A 126 38.93 1.57 6.31
C LEU A 126 39.69 0.61 7.25
N PRO A 127 40.92 0.90 7.71
CA PRO A 127 41.63 0.08 8.70
C PRO A 127 40.85 -0.20 9.99
N LEU A 128 40.03 0.75 10.44
CA LEU A 128 39.24 0.64 11.67
C LEU A 128 38.18 -0.46 11.61
N TYR A 129 37.64 -0.72 10.41
CA TYR A 129 36.57 -1.70 10.18
C TYR A 129 37.04 -2.92 9.39
N PHE A 130 38.15 -2.81 8.67
CA PHE A 130 38.73 -3.85 7.82
C PHE A 130 40.26 -3.89 8.01
N PRO A 131 40.76 -4.20 9.22
CA PRO A 131 42.19 -4.32 9.46
C PRO A 131 42.77 -5.48 8.64
N ARG A 132 43.92 -5.23 8.00
CA ARG A 132 44.61 -6.19 7.12
C ARG A 132 45.61 -7.06 7.89
N SER A 133 45.93 -6.68 9.12
CA SER A 133 46.84 -7.40 10.01
C SER A 133 46.47 -7.20 11.48
N LEU A 134 46.91 -8.13 12.34
CA LEU A 134 46.73 -8.02 13.80
C LEU A 134 47.44 -6.81 14.43
N ALA A 135 48.46 -6.25 13.76
CA ALA A 135 49.10 -5.00 14.20
C ALA A 135 48.18 -3.80 13.92
N GLU A 136 47.66 -3.71 12.69
CA GLU A 136 46.72 -2.67 12.28
C GLU A 136 45.41 -2.71 13.09
N GLU A 137 44.94 -3.90 13.47
CA GLU A 137 43.80 -4.07 14.39
C GLU A 137 44.08 -3.45 15.78
N ARG A 138 45.26 -3.75 16.37
CA ARG A 138 45.65 -3.22 17.69
C ARG A 138 45.82 -1.70 17.69
N GLU A 139 46.37 -1.13 16.61
CA GLU A 139 46.52 0.32 16.43
C GLU A 139 45.17 1.01 16.17
N SER A 140 44.24 0.32 15.50
CA SER A 140 42.91 0.85 15.16
C SER A 140 41.91 0.81 16.32
N LEU A 141 42.02 -0.17 17.22
CA LEU A 141 41.09 -0.40 18.32
C LEU A 141 40.85 0.85 19.21
N PRO A 142 41.86 1.65 19.64
CA PRO A 142 41.63 2.88 20.40
C PRO A 142 41.09 4.06 19.56
N LEU A 143 41.00 3.92 18.23
CA LEU A 143 40.50 4.96 17.31
C LEU A 143 39.04 4.72 16.88
N LEU A 144 38.42 3.63 17.33
CA LEU A 144 37.00 3.36 17.11
C LEU A 144 36.12 4.28 17.97
N PRO A 145 34.94 4.70 17.47
CA PRO A 145 33.99 5.50 18.24
C PRO A 145 33.32 4.66 19.32
N GLU A 146 32.85 5.29 20.41
CA GLU A 146 32.19 4.61 21.53
C GLU A 146 30.93 3.81 21.11
N ASP A 147 30.10 4.37 20.22
CA ASP A 147 29.05 3.59 19.53
C ASP A 147 29.63 2.86 18.31
N ILE A 148 29.93 1.58 18.48
CA ILE A 148 30.22 0.63 17.37
C ILE A 148 28.99 -0.14 16.89
N GLY A 149 27.77 0.31 17.24
CA GLY A 149 26.50 -0.28 16.84
C GLY A 149 26.22 -1.68 17.40
N ASN A 150 25.04 -2.21 17.09
CA ASN A 150 24.66 -3.59 17.44
C ASN A 150 25.27 -4.62 16.47
N ALA A 151 24.88 -5.90 16.60
CA ALA A 151 25.34 -6.99 15.74
C ALA A 151 25.06 -6.77 14.24
N GLU A 152 24.01 -6.03 13.89
CA GLU A 152 23.65 -5.67 12.51
C GLU A 152 24.29 -4.34 12.05
N GLY A 153 25.00 -3.64 12.94
CA GLY A 153 25.64 -2.33 12.70
C GLY A 153 24.73 -1.12 12.95
N GLU A 154 23.52 -1.33 13.45
CA GLU A 154 22.58 -0.25 13.78
C GLU A 154 23.11 0.60 14.96
N PRO A 155 23.03 1.94 14.90
CA PRO A 155 23.38 2.81 16.02
C PRO A 155 22.61 2.45 17.30
N VAL A 156 23.33 2.22 18.40
CA VAL A 156 22.69 1.89 19.68
C VAL A 156 22.25 3.17 20.37
N VAL A 157 20.94 3.30 20.61
CA VAL A 157 20.33 4.44 21.29
C VAL A 157 19.87 3.99 22.68
N PRO A 158 20.59 4.30 23.78
CA PRO A 158 20.26 3.80 25.12
C PRO A 158 18.85 4.19 25.58
N GLU A 159 18.38 5.36 25.15
CA GLU A 159 17.04 5.91 25.42
C GLU A 159 15.90 5.14 24.73
N ARG A 160 16.23 4.32 23.71
CA ARG A 160 15.27 3.48 22.98
C ARG A 160 15.38 2.00 23.32
N GLN A 161 16.43 1.60 24.04
CA GLN A 161 16.48 0.25 24.60
C GLN A 161 15.39 0.15 25.67
N ILE A 162 14.51 -0.83 25.54
CA ILE A 162 13.59 -1.19 26.63
C ILE A 162 14.47 -1.63 27.79
N ARG A 163 14.59 -0.77 28.81
CA ARG A 163 15.14 -1.18 30.11
C ARG A 163 14.17 -2.20 30.68
N ILE A 164 14.43 -3.48 30.43
CA ILE A 164 13.86 -4.57 31.21
C ILE A 164 14.59 -4.54 32.56
N CYS A 165 14.24 -3.55 33.39
CA CYS A 165 14.41 -3.66 34.82
C CYS A 165 13.72 -4.96 35.24
N LYS A 166 14.40 -5.79 36.04
CA LYS A 166 13.77 -6.95 36.66
C LYS A 166 12.74 -6.43 37.66
N LYS A 167 11.48 -6.33 37.20
CA LYS A 167 10.36 -5.59 37.82
C LYS A 167 10.59 -4.06 37.95
N PRO A 168 9.56 -3.22 37.78
CA PRO A 168 9.48 -1.94 38.48
C PRO A 168 9.07 -2.18 39.95
N GLY A 169 9.63 -1.44 40.89
CA GLY A 169 9.41 -1.67 42.32
C GLY A 169 10.23 -2.82 42.90
N ALA A 170 11.37 -3.16 42.30
CA ALA A 170 12.39 -3.97 42.96
C ALA A 170 13.10 -3.12 44.05
N PRO A 171 13.61 -3.76 45.11
CA PRO A 171 13.95 -3.07 46.34
C PRO A 171 15.33 -2.42 46.27
N GLU A 172 15.42 -1.11 46.46
CA GLU A 172 16.71 -0.50 46.81
C GLU A 172 17.05 -0.98 48.22
N ASP A 173 18.06 -1.85 48.35
CA ASP A 173 18.43 -2.49 49.63
C ASP A 173 18.65 -1.36 50.67
N ASN A 174 17.82 -1.26 51.73
CA ASN A 174 17.68 -2.21 52.85
C ASN A 174 16.21 -2.51 53.34
N SER A 175 15.19 -2.84 52.54
CA SER A 175 15.12 -3.14 51.11
C SER A 175 13.71 -2.80 50.57
N ASP A 176 13.61 -1.89 49.58
CA ASP A 176 12.35 -1.24 49.20
C ASP A 176 11.35 -2.03 48.29
N GLU A 177 10.87 -3.22 48.69
CA GLU A 177 9.83 -3.97 47.92
C GLU A 177 8.48 -3.89 48.66
N GLU A 178 7.75 -2.78 48.49
CA GLU A 178 6.32 -2.72 48.83
C GLU A 178 5.46 -3.12 47.62
N GLU A 179 4.79 -4.26 47.78
CA GLU A 179 4.08 -4.97 46.72
C GLU A 179 2.71 -4.31 46.42
N LEU A 180 2.69 -3.41 45.44
CA LEU A 180 1.43 -2.93 44.84
C LEU A 180 0.96 -3.91 43.77
N GLU A 181 -0.09 -4.69 44.08
CA GLU A 181 -0.76 -5.60 43.15
C GLU A 181 -1.36 -4.84 41.95
N ALA A 182 -0.58 -4.70 40.87
CA ALA A 182 -1.09 -4.31 39.57
C ALA A 182 -1.84 -5.49 38.94
N ASP A 183 -3.16 -5.39 38.78
CA ASP A 183 -3.97 -6.45 38.19
C ASP A 183 -3.57 -6.72 36.72
N PHE A 184 -2.87 -7.84 36.52
CA PHE A 184 -2.42 -8.31 35.21
C PHE A 184 -3.52 -9.00 34.38
N SER A 185 -4.76 -9.07 34.86
CA SER A 185 -5.90 -9.74 34.19
C SER A 185 -6.15 -9.31 32.74
N PHE A 186 -5.63 -8.15 32.32
CA PHE A 186 -5.78 -7.62 30.97
C PHE A 186 -4.66 -7.99 29.97
N ILE A 187 -3.52 -8.52 30.42
CA ILE A 187 -2.42 -8.91 29.50
C ILE A 187 -2.73 -10.27 28.86
N GLY A 188 -3.50 -10.22 27.78
CA GLY A 188 -3.97 -11.39 27.01
C GLY A 188 -5.33 -11.16 26.33
N SER A 189 -6.09 -10.16 26.80
CA SER A 189 -7.35 -9.73 26.16
C SER A 189 -7.11 -8.92 24.88
N HIS A 190 -5.99 -8.21 24.80
CA HIS A 190 -5.65 -7.33 23.68
C HIS A 190 -5.41 -8.12 22.39
N ALA A 191 -5.95 -7.67 21.26
CA ALA A 191 -5.88 -8.37 19.97
C ALA A 191 -4.44 -8.62 19.46
N PHE A 192 -3.46 -7.88 19.97
CA PHE A 192 -2.03 -8.04 19.69
C PHE A 192 -1.38 -9.19 20.47
N ALA A 193 -1.91 -9.57 21.63
CA ALA A 193 -1.35 -10.59 22.52
C ALA A 193 -1.93 -12.00 22.28
N ARG A 194 -2.96 -12.12 21.42
CA ARG A 194 -3.50 -13.42 21.02
C ARG A 194 -2.54 -14.13 20.07
N MET A 195 -2.10 -15.34 20.43
CA MET A 195 -1.42 -16.23 19.49
C MET A 195 -2.32 -16.50 18.28
N GLU A 196 -2.00 -15.90 17.14
CA GLU A 196 -2.39 -16.45 15.85
C GLU A 196 -1.42 -17.57 15.46
N GLY A 197 -1.94 -18.61 14.80
CA GLY A 197 -1.16 -19.80 14.47
C GLY A 197 0.05 -19.52 13.56
N ASP A 198 1.02 -20.46 13.62
CA ASP A 198 2.34 -20.44 12.98
C ASP A 198 2.42 -19.64 11.65
N VAL A 199 2.90 -18.40 11.79
CA VAL A 199 3.03 -17.41 10.71
C VAL A 199 4.13 -17.82 9.73
N ASP A 200 5.16 -18.53 10.19
CA ASP A 200 6.27 -19.00 9.35
C ASP A 200 5.86 -20.21 8.51
N LYS A 201 5.03 -21.11 9.03
CA LYS A 201 4.38 -22.16 8.23
C LYS A 201 3.47 -21.57 7.16
N GLN A 202 2.72 -20.51 7.47
CA GLN A 202 1.93 -19.78 6.47
C GLN A 202 2.81 -19.08 5.42
N ARG A 203 3.94 -18.46 5.82
CA ARG A 203 4.93 -17.89 4.88
C ARG A 203 5.54 -18.95 3.97
N ARG A 204 5.95 -20.11 4.49
CA ARG A 204 6.52 -21.21 3.69
C ARG A 204 5.53 -21.73 2.64
N LEU A 205 4.26 -21.92 3.02
CA LEU A 205 3.20 -22.31 2.09
C LEU A 205 2.93 -21.24 1.02
N THR A 206 3.00 -19.96 1.39
CA THR A 206 2.88 -18.83 0.45
C THR A 206 4.02 -18.81 -0.56
N LEU A 207 5.27 -19.04 -0.11
CA LEU A 207 6.45 -19.13 -0.97
C LEU A 207 6.45 -20.37 -1.89
N GLN A 208 5.72 -21.42 -1.53
CA GLN A 208 5.53 -22.63 -2.33
C GLN A 208 4.32 -22.55 -3.28
N GLY A 209 3.62 -21.42 -3.36
CA GLY A 209 2.43 -21.24 -4.20
C GLY A 209 1.19 -21.99 -3.74
N GLN A 210 1.24 -22.66 -2.58
CA GLN A 210 0.16 -23.46 -2.01
C GLN A 210 -0.60 -22.67 -0.93
N LEU A 211 -1.21 -21.55 -1.33
CA LEU A 211 -2.18 -20.86 -0.47
C LEU A 211 -3.46 -21.70 -0.40
N SER A 212 -3.77 -22.22 0.78
CA SER A 212 -5.11 -22.74 1.08
C SER A 212 -6.15 -21.63 0.85
N GLU A 213 -7.30 -21.95 0.25
CA GLU A 213 -8.38 -21.00 -0.01
C GLU A 213 -8.78 -20.20 1.24
N ALA A 214 -8.79 -20.85 2.41
CA ALA A 214 -9.07 -20.22 3.70
C ALA A 214 -8.02 -19.16 4.10
N ALA A 215 -6.74 -19.38 3.75
CA ALA A 215 -5.67 -18.42 4.02
C ALA A 215 -5.76 -17.21 3.07
N LEU A 216 -6.02 -17.46 1.77
CA LEU A 216 -6.26 -16.42 0.78
C LEU A 216 -7.47 -15.56 1.19
N GLN A 217 -8.57 -16.18 1.60
CA GLN A 217 -9.78 -15.48 2.04
C GLN A 217 -9.55 -14.69 3.34
N LYS A 218 -8.77 -15.21 4.31
CA LYS A 218 -8.36 -14.46 5.51
C LYS A 218 -7.49 -13.24 5.15
N GLN A 219 -6.63 -13.34 4.15
CA GLN A 219 -5.82 -12.23 3.65
C GLN A 219 -6.65 -11.16 2.94
N HIS A 220 -7.58 -11.54 2.05
CA HIS A 220 -8.52 -10.60 1.44
C HIS A 220 -9.39 -9.88 2.49
N GLN A 221 -9.89 -10.59 3.50
CA GLN A 221 -10.66 -9.96 4.59
C GLN A 221 -9.83 -8.93 5.38
N ARG A 222 -8.56 -9.21 5.66
CA ARG A 222 -7.64 -8.25 6.30
C ARG A 222 -7.40 -7.01 5.44
N ASN A 223 -7.18 -7.20 4.14
CA ASN A 223 -7.01 -6.10 3.20
C ASN A 223 -8.27 -5.24 3.12
N TYR A 224 -9.45 -5.86 2.97
CA TYR A 224 -10.75 -5.16 2.95
C TYR A 224 -10.97 -4.35 4.24
N ASN A 225 -10.76 -4.96 5.41
CA ASN A 225 -10.91 -4.27 6.70
C ASN A 225 -9.98 -3.05 6.81
N ARG A 226 -8.75 -3.11 6.26
CA ARG A 226 -7.83 -1.96 6.22
C ARG A 226 -8.36 -0.82 5.34
N TRP A 227 -8.91 -1.13 4.17
CA TRP A 227 -9.55 -0.12 3.31
C TRP A 227 -10.77 0.50 3.98
N LEU A 228 -11.62 -0.32 4.61
CA LEU A 228 -12.79 0.12 5.36
C LEU A 228 -12.44 1.05 6.54
N CYS A 229 -11.36 0.75 7.28
CA CYS A 229 -10.89 1.64 8.35
C CYS A 229 -10.46 3.02 7.81
N ARG A 230 -9.79 3.06 6.65
CA ARG A 230 -9.45 4.33 5.99
C ARG A 230 -10.71 5.07 5.53
N ALA A 231 -11.64 4.36 4.89
CA ALA A 231 -12.89 4.92 4.39
C ALA A 231 -13.81 5.50 5.49
N ARG A 232 -13.61 5.12 6.75
CA ARG A 232 -14.31 5.69 7.93
C ARG A 232 -13.55 6.82 8.63
N ALA A 233 -12.27 7.03 8.31
CA ALA A 233 -11.41 8.04 8.94
C ALA A 233 -11.15 9.26 8.03
N GLU A 234 -11.37 9.13 6.73
CA GLU A 234 -11.11 10.16 5.73
C GLU A 234 -12.37 10.99 5.42
N ASP A 235 -12.22 12.29 5.15
CA ASP A 235 -13.32 13.14 4.70
C ASP A 235 -13.58 12.94 3.20
N LEU A 236 -14.79 12.49 2.89
CA LEU A 236 -15.27 12.10 1.57
C LEU A 236 -16.47 12.95 1.13
N SER A 237 -16.72 14.08 1.81
CA SER A 237 -17.85 14.98 1.55
C SER A 237 -17.78 15.60 0.14
N ASP A 238 -16.56 15.82 -0.37
CA ASP A 238 -16.26 16.23 -1.73
C ASP A 238 -16.80 15.23 -2.77
N ILE A 239 -16.49 13.94 -2.60
CA ILE A 239 -16.99 12.86 -3.46
C ILE A 239 -18.52 12.67 -3.28
N ALA A 240 -19.03 12.73 -2.04
CA ALA A 240 -20.45 12.58 -1.76
C ALA A 240 -21.30 13.65 -2.48
N SER A 241 -20.79 14.88 -2.57
CA SER A 241 -21.48 16.00 -3.23
C SER A 241 -21.78 15.77 -4.71
N LEU A 242 -21.02 14.88 -5.38
CA LEU A 242 -21.20 14.52 -6.78
C LEU A 242 -22.52 13.77 -7.04
N LYS A 243 -23.10 13.14 -6.00
CA LYS A 243 -24.25 12.21 -6.13
C LYS A 243 -24.03 11.11 -7.18
N ALA A 244 -22.77 10.65 -7.31
CA ALA A 244 -22.38 9.63 -8.27
C ALA A 244 -22.74 8.20 -7.85
N LEU A 245 -22.96 7.97 -6.56
CA LEU A 245 -23.39 6.70 -5.96
C LEU A 245 -24.34 7.01 -4.80
N TYR A 246 -25.54 6.42 -4.82
CA TYR A 246 -26.52 6.56 -3.75
C TYR A 246 -27.45 5.33 -3.67
N GLN A 247 -27.98 5.10 -2.48
CA GLN A 247 -29.09 4.16 -2.28
C GLN A 247 -30.40 4.85 -2.67
N THR A 248 -31.28 4.13 -3.35
CA THR A 248 -32.66 4.56 -3.60
C THR A 248 -33.64 3.63 -2.87
N GLY A 249 -34.56 2.96 -3.54
CA GLY A 249 -35.52 2.03 -2.93
C GLY A 249 -35.13 0.55 -2.99
N VAL A 250 -36.15 -0.29 -3.22
CA VAL A 250 -36.04 -1.74 -3.39
C VAL A 250 -36.62 -2.20 -4.73
N ASP A 251 -36.14 -3.34 -5.24
CA ASP A 251 -36.68 -3.97 -6.45
C ASP A 251 -37.95 -4.81 -6.17
N ASN A 252 -38.52 -5.42 -7.22
CA ASN A 252 -39.69 -6.30 -7.12
C ASN A 252 -39.48 -7.54 -6.21
N CYS A 253 -38.26 -7.81 -5.76
CA CYS A 253 -37.92 -8.89 -4.83
C CYS A 253 -37.53 -8.37 -3.43
N GLY A 254 -37.68 -7.07 -3.15
CA GLY A 254 -37.29 -6.44 -1.88
C GLY A 254 -35.78 -6.26 -1.69
N ARG A 255 -34.98 -6.40 -2.76
CA ARG A 255 -33.51 -6.23 -2.71
C ARG A 255 -33.15 -4.76 -2.85
N THR A 256 -32.15 -4.30 -2.09
CA THR A 256 -31.72 -2.89 -2.10
C THR A 256 -31.20 -2.47 -3.48
N VAL A 257 -31.67 -1.32 -3.97
CA VAL A 257 -31.26 -0.75 -5.27
C VAL A 257 -30.19 0.32 -5.04
N MET A 258 -29.03 0.13 -5.67
CA MET A 258 -27.94 1.11 -5.69
C MET A 258 -27.83 1.77 -7.06
N ALA A 259 -28.00 3.09 -7.09
CA ALA A 259 -27.85 3.89 -8.29
C ALA A 259 -26.39 4.36 -8.43
N VAL A 260 -25.82 4.23 -9.63
CA VAL A 260 -24.49 4.74 -9.99
C VAL A 260 -24.64 5.63 -11.23
N VAL A 261 -24.22 6.88 -11.15
CA VAL A 261 -24.41 7.89 -12.20
C VAL A 261 -23.06 8.20 -12.85
N GLY A 262 -22.76 7.57 -13.99
CA GLY A 262 -21.45 7.68 -14.64
C GLY A 262 -21.08 9.12 -15.03
N ARG A 263 -22.06 9.92 -15.49
CA ARG A 263 -21.86 11.34 -15.85
C ARG A 263 -21.31 12.18 -14.69
N ASN A 264 -21.67 11.81 -13.45
CA ASN A 264 -21.30 12.53 -12.24
C ASN A 264 -19.92 12.14 -11.68
N ILE A 265 -19.14 11.31 -12.40
CA ILE A 265 -17.78 10.92 -12.03
C ILE A 265 -16.80 11.64 -12.96
N PRO A 266 -16.34 12.87 -12.67
CA PRO A 266 -15.35 13.56 -13.48
C PRO A 266 -13.94 13.09 -13.11
N VAL A 267 -13.49 11.99 -13.71
CA VAL A 267 -12.24 11.26 -13.39
C VAL A 267 -11.00 12.15 -13.43
N THR A 268 -11.00 13.20 -14.25
CA THR A 268 -9.88 14.16 -14.36
C THR A 268 -9.84 15.23 -13.25
N LEU A 269 -10.87 15.34 -12.41
CA LEU A 269 -11.02 16.41 -11.40
C LEU A 269 -11.10 15.90 -9.96
N ILE A 270 -11.23 14.58 -9.76
CA ILE A 270 -11.42 13.97 -8.43
C ILE A 270 -10.26 13.05 -8.06
N ASP A 271 -10.02 12.91 -6.77
CA ASP A 271 -9.12 11.87 -6.27
C ASP A 271 -9.80 10.50 -6.41
N MET A 272 -9.25 9.67 -7.30
CA MET A 272 -9.76 8.33 -7.55
C MET A 272 -9.56 7.36 -6.38
N GLU A 273 -8.62 7.62 -5.47
CA GLU A 273 -8.48 6.86 -4.23
C GLU A 273 -9.60 7.23 -3.23
N LYS A 274 -9.93 8.53 -3.10
CA LYS A 274 -11.13 8.94 -2.34
C LYS A 274 -12.42 8.38 -2.93
N ALA A 275 -12.56 8.37 -4.26
CA ALA A 275 -13.73 7.77 -4.92
C ALA A 275 -13.89 6.28 -4.58
N LEU A 276 -12.77 5.54 -4.51
CA LEU A 276 -12.73 4.15 -4.09
C LEU A 276 -13.10 3.97 -2.61
N LEU A 277 -12.60 4.84 -1.73
CA LEU A 277 -12.95 4.85 -0.30
C LEU A 277 -14.43 5.16 -0.08
N TYR A 278 -15.00 6.14 -0.79
CA TYR A 278 -16.43 6.47 -0.73
C TYR A 278 -17.32 5.30 -1.20
N PHE A 279 -16.94 4.63 -2.29
CA PHE A 279 -17.63 3.41 -2.74
C PHE A 279 -17.65 2.34 -1.64
N ILE A 280 -16.51 2.07 -0.99
CA ILE A 280 -16.42 1.09 0.11
C ILE A 280 -17.25 1.53 1.31
N HIS A 281 -17.18 2.81 1.71
CA HIS A 281 -17.93 3.36 2.84
C HIS A 281 -19.43 3.16 2.66
N VAL A 282 -19.96 3.51 1.49
CA VAL A 282 -21.38 3.35 1.17
C VAL A 282 -21.73 1.86 1.10
N MET A 283 -20.98 1.07 0.31
CA MET A 283 -21.38 -0.32 0.01
C MET A 283 -21.25 -1.30 1.17
N ASP A 284 -20.38 -1.06 2.17
CA ASP A 284 -20.04 -2.02 3.25
C ASP A 284 -21.25 -2.64 3.96
N HIS A 285 -22.28 -1.84 4.24
CA HIS A 285 -23.49 -2.29 4.92
C HIS A 285 -24.53 -2.93 3.98
N ILE A 286 -24.53 -2.54 2.69
CA ILE A 286 -25.44 -3.05 1.66
C ILE A 286 -25.03 -4.45 1.23
N VAL A 287 -23.74 -4.68 0.98
CA VAL A 287 -23.22 -5.98 0.49
C VAL A 287 -23.37 -7.13 1.48
N ALA A 288 -23.76 -6.84 2.73
CA ALA A 288 -24.16 -7.86 3.70
C ALA A 288 -25.46 -8.59 3.31
N LYS A 289 -26.34 -7.93 2.54
CA LYS A 289 -27.63 -8.45 2.05
C LYS A 289 -27.62 -8.60 0.53
N GLU A 290 -28.66 -9.21 -0.03
CA GLU A 290 -28.84 -9.27 -1.48
C GLU A 290 -29.23 -7.89 -2.05
N TYR A 291 -28.58 -7.48 -3.14
CA TYR A 291 -28.73 -6.15 -3.72
C TYR A 291 -28.59 -6.17 -5.25
N ILE A 292 -29.03 -5.09 -5.88
CA ILE A 292 -28.83 -4.82 -7.32
C ILE A 292 -28.17 -3.46 -7.54
N ILE A 293 -27.49 -3.29 -8.66
CA ILE A 293 -26.93 -2.01 -9.09
C ILE A 293 -27.61 -1.57 -10.39
N VAL A 294 -27.96 -0.29 -10.48
CA VAL A 294 -28.37 0.39 -11.71
C VAL A 294 -27.29 1.41 -12.07
N TYR A 295 -26.58 1.17 -13.17
CA TYR A 295 -25.56 2.06 -13.69
C TYR A 295 -26.10 2.88 -14.86
N PHE A 296 -26.20 4.20 -14.67
CA PHE A 296 -26.61 5.16 -15.69
C PHE A 296 -25.39 5.62 -16.50
N HIS A 297 -25.29 5.13 -17.73
CA HIS A 297 -24.27 5.52 -18.72
C HIS A 297 -24.71 6.73 -19.58
N THR A 298 -25.89 7.26 -19.31
CA THR A 298 -26.51 8.37 -20.03
C THR A 298 -25.60 9.61 -20.03
N LEU A 299 -25.26 10.10 -21.22
CA LEU A 299 -24.40 11.29 -21.42
C LEU A 299 -23.01 11.21 -20.73
N THR A 300 -22.43 10.02 -20.58
CA THR A 300 -21.02 9.88 -20.17
C THR A 300 -20.05 10.18 -21.31
N ASN A 301 -18.99 10.93 -21.02
CA ASN A 301 -17.95 11.29 -21.96
C ASN A 301 -16.61 10.62 -21.61
N VAL A 302 -15.57 10.83 -22.43
CA VAL A 302 -14.21 10.28 -22.20
C VAL A 302 -13.65 10.66 -20.81
N TYR A 303 -13.98 11.85 -20.31
CA TYR A 303 -13.59 12.32 -18.97
C TYR A 303 -14.29 11.61 -17.80
N ASN A 304 -15.29 10.76 -18.09
CA ASN A 304 -15.99 9.91 -17.11
C ASN A 304 -15.52 8.45 -17.14
N HIS A 305 -14.61 8.09 -18.06
CA HIS A 305 -14.16 6.71 -18.18
C HIS A 305 -13.14 6.38 -17.08
N LEU A 306 -13.48 5.39 -16.25
CA LEU A 306 -12.57 4.80 -15.27
C LEU A 306 -11.41 4.11 -16.00
N ASP A 307 -10.18 4.33 -15.53
CA ASP A 307 -9.00 3.69 -16.11
C ASP A 307 -8.87 2.22 -15.69
N SER A 308 -7.97 1.49 -16.37
CA SER A 308 -7.72 0.07 -16.09
C SER A 308 -7.19 -0.19 -14.68
N ASP A 309 -6.45 0.77 -14.13
CA ASP A 309 -5.77 0.63 -12.85
C ASP A 309 -6.76 0.81 -11.68
N PHE A 310 -7.69 1.76 -11.78
CA PHE A 310 -8.82 1.90 -10.87
C PHE A 310 -9.72 0.65 -10.93
N LEU A 311 -10.09 0.20 -12.13
CA LEU A 311 -10.95 -0.98 -12.31
C LEU A 311 -10.30 -2.26 -11.73
N LYS A 312 -8.97 -2.39 -11.87
CA LYS A 312 -8.21 -3.47 -11.23
C LYS A 312 -8.18 -3.35 -9.71
N LYS A 313 -7.85 -2.18 -9.16
CA LYS A 313 -7.87 -1.92 -7.70
C LYS A 313 -9.26 -2.20 -7.11
N LEU A 314 -10.33 -1.81 -7.81
CA LEU A 314 -11.70 -2.10 -7.43
C LEU A 314 -11.94 -3.62 -7.42
N SER A 315 -11.54 -4.35 -8.46
CA SER A 315 -11.67 -5.82 -8.51
C SER A 315 -10.91 -6.55 -7.38
N ASP A 316 -9.72 -6.06 -7.01
CA ASP A 316 -8.89 -6.61 -5.94
C ASP A 316 -9.51 -6.41 -4.53
N ILE A 317 -10.34 -5.35 -4.37
CA ILE A 317 -11.07 -5.02 -3.13
C ILE A 317 -12.46 -5.67 -3.09
N VAL A 318 -13.14 -5.77 -4.23
CA VAL A 318 -14.48 -6.36 -4.40
C VAL A 318 -14.38 -7.87 -4.17
N ASP A 319 -14.58 -8.25 -2.91
CA ASP A 319 -14.44 -9.62 -2.43
C ASP A 319 -15.58 -10.56 -2.90
N VAL A 320 -15.51 -11.81 -2.45
CA VAL A 320 -16.52 -12.83 -2.76
C VAL A 320 -17.92 -12.45 -2.25
N ARG A 321 -18.04 -11.67 -1.16
CA ARG A 321 -19.35 -11.24 -0.60
C ARG A 321 -20.05 -10.27 -1.54
N TYR A 322 -19.34 -9.26 -2.05
CA TYR A 322 -19.85 -8.34 -3.07
C TYR A 322 -20.39 -9.12 -4.28
N LYS A 323 -19.57 -10.02 -4.84
CA LYS A 323 -19.92 -10.79 -6.04
C LYS A 323 -21.06 -11.79 -5.81
N ARG A 324 -21.12 -12.43 -4.63
CA ARG A 324 -22.15 -13.42 -4.27
C ARG A 324 -23.52 -12.77 -4.10
N ASN A 325 -23.56 -11.64 -3.40
CA ASN A 325 -24.80 -11.01 -2.97
C ASN A 325 -25.39 -10.05 -4.02
N LEU A 326 -24.59 -9.53 -4.95
CA LEU A 326 -25.08 -8.84 -6.14
C LEU A 326 -25.92 -9.81 -7.00
N LYS A 327 -27.18 -9.46 -7.30
CA LYS A 327 -28.05 -10.29 -8.14
C LYS A 327 -28.12 -9.85 -9.59
N ALA A 328 -28.17 -8.54 -9.82
CA ALA A 328 -28.27 -7.94 -11.15
C ALA A 328 -27.50 -6.61 -11.20
N LEU A 329 -26.89 -6.33 -12.35
CA LEU A 329 -26.30 -5.06 -12.73
C LEU A 329 -27.01 -4.57 -14.00
N TYR A 330 -27.95 -3.64 -13.84
CA TYR A 330 -28.65 -3.01 -14.96
C TYR A 330 -27.80 -1.86 -15.50
N PHE A 331 -27.45 -1.93 -16.77
CA PHE A 331 -26.61 -0.94 -17.45
C PHE A 331 -27.48 -0.14 -18.42
N VAL A 332 -27.84 1.08 -18.02
CA VAL A 332 -28.82 1.96 -18.68
C VAL A 332 -28.16 2.86 -19.72
N HIS A 333 -28.79 2.93 -20.90
CA HIS A 333 -28.34 3.65 -22.11
C HIS A 333 -26.90 3.27 -22.56
N PRO A 334 -26.61 1.97 -22.77
CA PRO A 334 -25.29 1.50 -23.17
C PRO A 334 -24.95 1.87 -24.62
N THR A 335 -23.89 2.64 -24.82
CA THR A 335 -23.28 2.86 -26.15
C THR A 335 -22.62 1.60 -26.70
N PHE A 336 -22.44 1.48 -28.01
CA PHE A 336 -21.71 0.35 -28.61
C PHE A 336 -20.32 0.13 -27.99
N ARG A 337 -19.57 1.21 -27.75
CA ARG A 337 -18.26 1.17 -27.10
C ARG A 337 -18.34 0.67 -25.64
N SER A 338 -19.35 1.09 -24.88
CA SER A 338 -19.51 0.61 -23.50
C SER A 338 -20.05 -0.81 -23.40
N LYS A 339 -20.88 -1.29 -24.34
CA LYS A 339 -21.22 -2.72 -24.46
C LYS A 339 -19.96 -3.58 -24.63
N VAL A 340 -19.09 -3.20 -25.57
CA VAL A 340 -17.81 -3.90 -25.81
C VAL A 340 -16.90 -3.83 -24.57
N SER A 341 -16.69 -2.65 -23.99
CA SER A 341 -15.83 -2.47 -22.81
C SER A 341 -16.34 -3.25 -21.58
N THR A 342 -17.65 -3.22 -21.32
CA THR A 342 -18.29 -3.97 -20.22
C THR A 342 -18.18 -5.48 -20.44
N TRP A 343 -18.36 -5.95 -21.68
CA TRP A 343 -18.17 -7.36 -22.02
C TRP A 343 -16.73 -7.82 -21.79
N PHE A 344 -15.73 -7.00 -22.16
CA PHE A 344 -14.32 -7.30 -21.87
C PHE A 344 -14.06 -7.35 -20.35
N PHE A 345 -14.50 -6.34 -19.59
CA PHE A 345 -14.29 -6.29 -18.14
C PHE A 345 -14.97 -7.46 -17.41
N THR A 346 -16.22 -7.77 -17.74
CA THR A 346 -16.96 -8.87 -17.09
C THR A 346 -16.54 -10.27 -17.56
N THR A 347 -16.00 -10.41 -18.77
CA THR A 347 -15.54 -11.73 -19.28
C THR A 347 -14.10 -12.04 -18.83
N PHE A 348 -13.20 -11.06 -18.80
CA PHE A 348 -11.76 -11.29 -18.59
C PHE A 348 -11.20 -10.75 -17.27
N THR A 349 -11.89 -9.83 -16.58
CA THR A 349 -11.41 -9.25 -15.31
C THR A 349 -12.21 -9.70 -14.10
N VAL A 350 -13.52 -9.92 -14.24
CA VAL A 350 -14.42 -10.24 -13.11
C VAL A 350 -15.28 -11.48 -13.40
N SER A 351 -14.70 -12.68 -13.20
CA SER A 351 -15.41 -13.96 -13.30
C SER A 351 -16.71 -13.98 -12.49
N GLY A 352 -17.79 -14.45 -13.12
CA GLY A 352 -19.12 -14.58 -12.50
C GLY A 352 -19.96 -13.31 -12.43
N LEU A 353 -19.48 -12.17 -12.97
CA LEU A 353 -20.29 -10.95 -13.08
C LEU A 353 -21.08 -10.90 -14.40
N LYS A 354 -20.54 -11.47 -15.49
CA LYS A 354 -21.09 -11.41 -16.85
C LYS A 354 -22.57 -11.78 -16.94
N ASP A 355 -22.96 -12.89 -16.32
CA ASP A 355 -24.32 -13.44 -16.41
C ASP A 355 -25.35 -12.63 -15.59
N LYS A 356 -24.88 -11.62 -14.84
CA LYS A 356 -25.69 -10.69 -14.04
C LYS A 356 -25.84 -9.31 -14.70
N VAL A 357 -25.19 -9.07 -15.84
CA VAL A 357 -25.25 -7.76 -16.52
C VAL A 357 -26.40 -7.73 -17.51
N HIS A 358 -27.34 -6.81 -17.29
CA HIS A 358 -28.50 -6.60 -18.14
C HIS A 358 -28.38 -5.23 -18.81
N HIS A 359 -28.30 -5.21 -20.14
CA HIS A 359 -28.31 -3.97 -20.90
C HIS A 359 -29.74 -3.46 -21.06
N VAL A 360 -29.96 -2.18 -20.70
CA VAL A 360 -31.26 -1.50 -20.70
C VAL A 360 -31.18 -0.34 -21.68
N GLU A 361 -31.92 -0.44 -22.79
CA GLU A 361 -31.86 0.58 -23.87
C GLU A 361 -32.84 1.74 -23.65
N GLY A 362 -33.90 1.51 -22.86
CA GLY A 362 -34.79 2.55 -22.34
C GLY A 362 -35.42 2.13 -21.01
N LEU A 363 -35.84 3.11 -20.19
CA LEU A 363 -36.21 2.90 -18.79
C LEU A 363 -37.45 2.01 -18.62
N GLN A 364 -38.32 1.90 -19.63
CA GLN A 364 -39.46 0.98 -19.59
C GLN A 364 -39.04 -0.48 -19.38
N GLN A 365 -37.86 -0.89 -19.87
CA GLN A 365 -37.31 -2.23 -19.62
C GLN A 365 -36.84 -2.41 -18.17
N LEU A 366 -36.41 -1.34 -17.50
CA LEU A 366 -36.02 -1.34 -16.10
C LEU A 366 -37.25 -1.46 -15.18
N PHE A 367 -38.38 -0.83 -15.56
CA PHE A 367 -39.63 -0.86 -14.80
C PHE A 367 -40.25 -2.26 -14.64
N ALA A 368 -39.87 -3.22 -15.49
CA ALA A 368 -40.23 -4.63 -15.30
C ALA A 368 -39.56 -5.28 -14.08
N ALA A 369 -38.44 -4.72 -13.59
CA ALA A 369 -37.67 -5.24 -12.47
C ALA A 369 -37.73 -4.36 -11.20
N ILE A 370 -37.90 -3.04 -11.36
CA ILE A 370 -37.87 -2.05 -10.28
C ILE A 370 -39.07 -1.10 -10.46
N PRO A 371 -39.97 -0.94 -9.48
CA PRO A 371 -41.08 0.02 -9.61
C PRO A 371 -40.55 1.45 -9.80
N PRO A 372 -41.17 2.28 -10.67
CA PRO A 372 -40.73 3.66 -10.91
C PRO A 372 -40.57 4.50 -9.65
N GLU A 373 -41.40 4.25 -8.63
CA GLU A 373 -41.44 4.97 -7.35
C GLU A 373 -40.28 4.57 -6.42
N GLN A 374 -39.59 3.46 -6.71
CA GLN A 374 -38.47 2.93 -5.94
C GLN A 374 -37.10 3.36 -6.48
N ILE A 375 -37.05 4.17 -7.55
CA ILE A 375 -35.81 4.59 -8.19
C ILE A 375 -35.79 6.10 -8.49
N ASP A 376 -34.95 6.82 -7.75
CA ASP A 376 -34.69 8.24 -7.95
C ASP A 376 -33.77 8.44 -9.17
N PHE A 377 -34.35 8.90 -10.27
CA PHE A 377 -33.65 9.16 -11.52
C PHE A 377 -33.04 10.56 -11.56
N PRO A 378 -31.77 10.72 -11.96
CA PRO A 378 -31.25 12.03 -12.30
C PRO A 378 -32.06 12.65 -13.46
N PRO A 379 -32.51 13.92 -13.39
CA PRO A 379 -33.45 14.49 -14.37
C PRO A 379 -33.00 14.35 -15.84
N PHE A 380 -31.70 14.52 -16.09
CA PHE A 380 -31.12 14.38 -17.43
C PHE A 380 -31.20 12.96 -18.01
N VAL A 381 -31.40 11.93 -17.18
CA VAL A 381 -31.61 10.54 -17.64
C VAL A 381 -33.01 10.39 -18.20
N LEU A 382 -34.02 10.93 -17.51
CA LEU A 382 -35.41 10.95 -17.97
C LEU A 382 -35.57 11.80 -19.24
N GLU A 383 -34.99 13.00 -19.28
CA GLU A 383 -35.00 13.87 -20.46
C GLU A 383 -34.37 13.19 -21.69
N TYR A 384 -33.28 12.45 -21.49
CA TYR A 384 -32.63 11.69 -22.55
C TYR A 384 -33.50 10.51 -23.02
N ASP A 385 -34.06 9.73 -22.09
CA ASP A 385 -34.87 8.56 -22.46
C ASP A 385 -36.15 8.96 -23.19
N ILE A 386 -36.83 10.02 -22.74
CA ILE A 386 -38.01 10.58 -23.42
C ILE A 386 -37.66 11.05 -24.84
N ARG A 387 -36.46 11.60 -25.05
CA ARG A 387 -35.99 12.05 -26.36
C ARG A 387 -35.72 10.91 -27.33
N GLU A 388 -35.09 9.83 -26.87
CA GLU A 388 -34.68 8.72 -27.74
C GLU A 388 -35.78 7.65 -27.90
N ASN A 389 -36.56 7.39 -26.85
CA ASN A 389 -37.54 6.30 -26.78
C ASN A 389 -39.01 6.77 -26.66
N GLY A 390 -39.27 8.06 -26.46
CA GLY A 390 -40.61 8.65 -26.39
C GLY A 390 -41.23 8.70 -24.99
N TYR A 391 -42.47 9.19 -24.89
CA TYR A 391 -43.19 9.28 -23.61
C TYR A 391 -43.67 7.92 -23.10
N TYR A 392 -43.56 7.67 -21.80
CA TYR A 392 -44.10 6.48 -21.17
C TYR A 392 -45.63 6.51 -21.10
N SER A 393 -46.27 5.51 -21.68
CA SER A 393 -47.64 5.13 -21.32
C SER A 393 -47.58 4.37 -19.99
N TYR A 394 -47.68 5.08 -18.87
CA TYR A 394 -47.93 4.44 -17.58
C TYR A 394 -49.24 3.65 -17.68
N PRO A 395 -49.27 2.35 -17.31
CA PRO A 395 -50.53 1.68 -17.02
C PRO A 395 -51.20 2.47 -15.89
N SER A 396 -52.41 2.97 -16.15
CA SER A 396 -53.20 3.64 -15.12
C SER A 396 -53.32 2.71 -13.90
N SER A 397 -52.91 3.21 -12.74
CA SER A 397 -53.06 2.52 -11.46
C SER A 397 -54.48 1.99 -11.31
N PRO A 398 -54.69 0.73 -10.87
CA PRO A 398 -56.01 0.30 -10.43
C PRO A 398 -56.45 1.22 -9.29
N ASP A 399 -57.69 1.68 -9.34
CA ASP A 399 -58.24 2.60 -8.34
C ASP A 399 -58.21 2.01 -6.91
N LEU A 400 -58.16 2.93 -5.95
CA LEU A 400 -58.13 2.80 -4.48
C LEU A 400 -58.87 1.61 -3.85
#